data_AF-A0A524AWK9-F1
#
_entry.id   AF-A0A524AWK9-F1
#
_cell.length_a   1.000
_cell.length_b   1.000
_cell.length_c   1.000
_cell.angle_alpha   90.00
_cell.angle_beta   90.00
_cell.angle_gamma   90.00
#
_symmetry.space_group_name_H-M   'P 1'
#
loop_
_entity.id
_entity.type
_entity.pdbx_description
1 polymer ?
#
loop_
_entity_poly.entity_id
_entity_poly.type
_entity_poly.pdbx_seq_one_letter_code
_entity_poly.pdbx_strand_id
1 'polypeptide(L)'
;MNKNSTSRGSQTDWEYVDALQDEDIDLSDIPEVTAEQMARAQLRVGGQPIPKGKVRVSMFLDAAVVAYFKAQAGERDYQTLINEVLKANIREHDLEAILRRVIREELAAVR
;
A
#
# COMPACT_ATOMS: atom_id res chain seq x y z
N MET A 1 28.43 -13.72 -16.39
CA MET A 1 27.54 -12.78 -17.09
C MET A 1 27.36 -11.56 -16.21
N ASN A 2 28.01 -10.44 -16.54
CA ASN A 2 27.90 -9.19 -15.81
C ASN A 2 26.56 -8.53 -16.19
N LYS A 3 25.66 -8.32 -15.22
CA LYS A 3 24.40 -7.63 -15.46
C LYS A 3 24.67 -6.15 -15.23
N ASN A 4 24.86 -5.40 -16.32
CA ASN A 4 25.08 -3.96 -16.26
C ASN A 4 23.89 -3.31 -15.54
N SER A 5 24.13 -2.71 -14.38
CA SER A 5 23.15 -1.91 -13.65
C SER A 5 22.72 -0.75 -14.53
N THR A 6 21.41 -0.46 -14.58
CA THR A 6 20.85 0.70 -15.29
C THR A 6 21.06 2.01 -14.52
N SER A 7 22.08 2.08 -13.68
CA SER A 7 22.43 3.21 -12.81
C SER A 7 22.90 4.41 -13.63
N ARG A 8 21.97 5.30 -13.96
CA ARG A 8 22.27 6.73 -14.11
C ARG A 8 21.64 7.40 -12.89
N GLY A 9 22.36 8.34 -12.27
CA GLY A 9 21.79 9.17 -11.22
C GLY A 9 20.46 9.76 -11.67
N SER A 10 19.53 9.97 -10.72
CA SER A 10 18.21 10.53 -11.03
C SER A 10 18.40 11.77 -11.93
N GLN A 11 17.93 11.66 -13.17
CA GLN A 11 17.92 12.75 -14.14
C GLN A 11 16.69 13.65 -13.95
N THR A 12 16.02 13.51 -12.81
CA THR A 12 14.83 14.25 -12.46
C THR A 12 15.22 15.69 -12.14
N ASP A 13 14.60 16.63 -12.84
CA ASP A 13 14.70 18.05 -12.55
C ASP A 13 13.85 18.38 -11.31
N TRP A 14 14.48 18.38 -10.14
CA TRP A 14 13.80 18.62 -8.87
C TRP A 14 13.35 20.07 -8.70
N GLU A 15 14.05 21.04 -9.29
CA GLU A 15 13.63 22.45 -9.26
C GLU A 15 12.36 22.66 -10.07
N TYR A 16 12.23 21.99 -11.22
CA TYR A 16 10.98 21.97 -11.98
C TYR A 16 9.83 21.33 -11.19
N VAL A 17 10.05 20.17 -10.56
CA VAL A 17 9.01 19.46 -9.79
C VAL A 17 8.54 20.28 -8.58
N ASP A 18 9.46 20.93 -7.86
CA ASP A 18 9.12 21.77 -6.70
C ASP A 18 8.32 23.03 -7.08
N ALA A 19 8.51 23.53 -8.30
CA ALA A 19 7.80 24.70 -8.83
C ALA A 19 6.50 24.35 -9.58
N LEU A 20 6.26 23.07 -9.89
CA LEU A 20 5.13 22.61 -10.69
C LEU A 20 3.81 22.80 -9.93
N GLN A 21 2.85 23.47 -10.56
CA GLN A 21 1.48 23.57 -10.03
C GLN A 21 0.64 22.37 -10.47
N ASP A 22 -0.42 22.07 -9.74
CA ASP A 22 -1.28 20.91 -9.99
C ASP A 22 -1.93 20.98 -11.38
N GLU A 23 -2.24 22.19 -11.84
CA GLU A 23 -2.85 22.46 -13.15
C GLU A 23 -1.89 22.24 -14.33
N ASP A 24 -0.58 22.28 -14.08
CA ASP A 24 0.46 22.09 -15.09
C ASP A 24 0.81 20.60 -15.29
N ILE A 25 0.22 19.70 -14.48
CA ILE A 25 0.42 18.26 -14.60
C ILE A 25 -0.30 17.74 -15.84
N ASP A 26 0.45 17.22 -16.80
CA ASP A 26 -0.10 16.55 -17.98
C ASP A 26 -0.71 15.20 -17.58
N LEU A 27 -2.03 15.08 -17.71
CA LEU A 27 -2.81 13.87 -17.45
C LEU A 27 -3.28 13.18 -18.75
N SER A 28 -2.71 13.55 -19.91
CA SER A 28 -3.14 13.02 -21.21
C SER A 28 -2.93 11.51 -21.35
N ASP A 29 -1.94 10.94 -20.67
CA ASP A 29 -1.63 9.52 -20.65
C ASP A 29 -2.37 8.75 -19.53
N ILE A 30 -2.69 9.42 -18.43
CA ILE A 30 -3.38 8.87 -17.26
C ILE A 30 -4.58 9.75 -16.92
N PRO A 31 -5.70 9.61 -17.64
CA PRO A 31 -6.90 10.39 -17.37
C PRO A 31 -7.45 10.06 -15.97
N GLU A 32 -8.09 11.05 -15.35
CA GLU A 32 -8.67 10.89 -14.03
C GLU A 32 -9.70 9.75 -13.98
N VAL A 33 -9.67 9.00 -12.88
CA VAL A 33 -10.62 7.91 -12.66
C VAL A 33 -12.01 8.49 -12.41
N THR A 34 -12.93 8.27 -13.34
CA THR A 34 -14.30 8.76 -13.18
C THR A 34 -15.03 7.99 -12.07
N ALA A 35 -16.07 8.58 -11.47
CA ALA A 35 -16.87 7.91 -10.45
C ALA A 35 -17.49 6.59 -10.94
N GLU A 36 -17.89 6.53 -12.21
CA GLU A 36 -18.40 5.31 -12.86
C GLU A 36 -17.32 4.24 -12.98
N GLN A 37 -16.09 4.65 -13.31
CA GLN A 37 -14.93 3.76 -13.38
C GLN A 37 -14.55 3.22 -11.99
N MET A 38 -14.66 4.06 -10.96
CA MET A 38 -14.40 3.64 -9.59
C MET A 38 -15.50 2.70 -9.06
N ALA A 39 -16.76 2.94 -9.43
CA ALA A 39 -17.87 2.07 -9.04
C ALA A 39 -17.68 0.62 -9.54
N ARG A 40 -17.17 0.46 -10.77
CA ARG A 40 -16.83 -0.84 -11.36
C ARG A 40 -15.50 -1.42 -10.90
N ALA A 41 -14.70 -0.68 -10.12
CA ALA A 41 -13.41 -1.18 -9.64
C ALA A 41 -13.58 -2.44 -8.77
N GLN A 42 -12.68 -3.39 -8.98
CA GLN A 42 -12.63 -4.64 -8.25
C GLN A 42 -11.24 -4.82 -7.65
N LEU A 43 -11.19 -4.97 -6.32
CA LEU A 43 -9.95 -5.26 -5.62
C LEU A 43 -9.46 -6.66 -6.03
N ARG A 44 -8.17 -6.77 -6.32
CA ARG A 44 -7.51 -8.04 -6.65
C ARG A 44 -6.33 -8.27 -5.72
N VAL A 45 -6.19 -9.49 -5.23
CA VAL A 45 -5.05 -9.93 -4.40
C VAL A 45 -4.42 -11.13 -5.11
N GLY A 46 -3.11 -11.08 -5.36
CA GLY A 46 -2.42 -12.13 -6.13
C GLY A 46 -2.98 -12.32 -7.55
N GLY A 47 -3.50 -11.24 -8.15
CA GLY A 47 -4.14 -11.27 -9.48
C GLY A 47 -5.56 -11.84 -9.51
N GLN A 48 -6.10 -12.28 -8.37
CA GLN A 48 -7.46 -12.82 -8.26
C GLN A 48 -8.43 -11.78 -7.69
N PRO A 49 -9.63 -11.61 -8.29
CA PRO A 49 -10.63 -10.68 -7.76
C PRO A 49 -11.14 -11.16 -6.40
N ILE A 50 -11.31 -10.22 -5.47
CA ILE A 50 -11.91 -10.50 -4.17
C ILE A 50 -13.31 -9.87 -4.06
N PRO A 51 -14.27 -10.53 -3.37
CA PRO A 51 -15.58 -9.95 -3.10
C PRO A 51 -15.47 -8.64 -2.30
N LYS A 52 -16.39 -7.70 -2.56
CA LYS A 52 -16.52 -6.49 -1.74
C LYS A 52 -17.14 -6.88 -0.38
N GLY A 53 -16.58 -6.37 0.72
CA GLY A 53 -17.15 -6.52 2.07
C GLY A 53 -16.33 -7.40 3.02
N LYS A 54 -16.94 -7.74 4.17
CA LYS A 54 -16.34 -8.61 5.20
C LYS A 54 -16.65 -10.07 4.90
N VAL A 55 -15.66 -10.94 5.02
CA VAL A 55 -15.83 -12.39 4.93
C VAL A 55 -15.95 -12.97 6.34
N ARG A 56 -16.98 -13.79 6.58
CA ARG A 56 -17.10 -14.53 7.84
C ARG A 56 -16.11 -15.70 7.83
N VAL A 57 -15.14 -15.65 8.72
CA VAL A 57 -14.17 -16.73 8.92
C VAL A 57 -14.46 -17.44 10.24
N SER A 58 -14.32 -18.77 10.26
CA SER A 58 -14.36 -19.58 11.49
C SER A 58 -12.94 -20.01 11.79
N MET A 59 -12.28 -19.32 12.70
CA MET A 59 -10.90 -19.60 13.12
C MET A 59 -10.75 -19.46 14.62
N PHE A 60 -9.75 -20.12 15.20
CA PHE A 60 -9.38 -19.92 16.59
C PHE A 60 -8.48 -18.68 16.74
N LEU A 61 -8.75 -17.89 17.77
CA LEU A 61 -7.90 -16.81 18.25
C LEU A 61 -7.63 -17.06 19.73
N ASP A 62 -6.43 -16.70 20.17
CA ASP A 62 -6.07 -16.84 21.58
C ASP A 62 -7.02 -16.04 22.48
N ALA A 63 -7.39 -16.63 23.61
CA ALA A 63 -8.28 -15.99 24.57
C ALA A 63 -7.74 -14.63 25.04
N ALA A 64 -6.42 -14.52 25.20
CA ALA A 64 -5.74 -13.28 25.58
C ALA A 64 -5.91 -12.17 24.52
N VAL A 65 -5.81 -12.52 23.23
CA VAL A 65 -6.00 -11.58 22.12
C VAL A 65 -7.44 -11.08 22.09
N VAL A 66 -8.41 -11.99 22.20
CA VAL A 66 -9.83 -11.61 22.23
C VAL A 66 -10.13 -10.73 23.44
N ALA A 67 -9.60 -11.06 24.62
CA ALA A 67 -9.79 -10.26 25.83
C ALA A 67 -9.19 -8.85 25.69
N TYR A 68 -7.98 -8.74 25.14
CA TYR A 68 -7.31 -7.46 24.88
C TYR A 68 -8.15 -6.56 23.98
N PHE A 69 -8.59 -7.06 22.82
CA PHE A 69 -9.38 -6.25 21.90
C PHE A 69 -10.77 -5.93 22.43
N LYS A 70 -11.40 -6.81 23.21
CA LYS A 70 -12.67 -6.50 23.90
C LYS A 70 -12.52 -5.37 24.91
N ALA A 71 -11.42 -5.35 25.68
CA ALA A 71 -11.14 -4.27 26.63
C ALA A 71 -10.90 -2.93 25.92
N GLN A 72 -10.24 -2.97 24.75
CA GLN A 72 -9.95 -1.77 23.94
C GLN A 72 -11.18 -1.24 23.19
N ALA A 73 -12.14 -2.10 22.86
CA ALA A 73 -13.22 -1.77 21.93
C ALA A 73 -14.21 -0.74 22.47
N GLY A 74 -14.42 -0.64 23.78
CA GLY A 74 -15.42 0.28 24.35
C GLY A 74 -16.79 0.08 23.69
N GLU A 75 -17.30 1.11 23.02
CA GLU A 75 -18.56 1.07 22.23
C GLU A 75 -18.41 0.49 20.81
N ARG A 76 -17.17 0.34 20.31
CA ARG A 76 -16.89 -0.24 18.99
C ARG A 76 -16.91 -1.78 19.05
N ASP A 77 -17.04 -2.40 17.89
CA ASP A 77 -16.91 -3.86 17.76
C ASP A 77 -15.42 -4.27 17.78
N TYR A 78 -15.04 -5.14 18.72
CA TYR A 78 -13.68 -5.68 18.84
C TYR A 78 -13.19 -6.37 17.56
N GLN A 79 -14.10 -6.94 16.77
CA GLN A 79 -13.75 -7.54 15.47
C GLN A 79 -13.29 -6.48 14.46
N THR A 80 -13.83 -5.26 14.56
CA THR A 80 -13.38 -4.14 13.72
C THR A 80 -11.97 -3.71 14.10
N LEU A 81 -11.64 -3.68 15.40
CA LEU A 81 -10.27 -3.38 15.84
C LEU A 81 -9.27 -4.44 15.37
N ILE A 82 -9.62 -5.72 15.51
CA ILE A 82 -8.78 -6.83 15.00
C ILE A 82 -8.52 -6.65 13.51
N ASN A 83 -9.56 -6.36 12.72
CA ASN A 83 -9.40 -6.13 11.28
C ASN A 83 -8.50 -4.93 10.96
N GLU A 84 -8.60 -3.83 11.70
CA GLU A 84 -7.73 -2.66 11.48
C GLU A 84 -6.27 -2.95 11.79
N VAL A 85 -5.99 -3.71 12.86
CA VAL A 85 -4.62 -4.14 13.18
C VAL A 85 -4.06 -5.06 12.09
N LEU A 86 -4.85 -6.02 11.61
CA LEU A 86 -4.43 -6.90 10.51
C LEU A 86 -4.12 -6.09 9.24
N LYS A 87 -4.96 -5.11 8.90
CA LYS A 87 -4.70 -4.19 7.77
C LYS A 87 -3.41 -3.38 7.96
N ALA A 88 -3.15 -2.88 9.17
CA ALA A 88 -1.94 -2.13 9.47
C ALA A 88 -0.68 -2.98 9.27
N ASN A 89 -0.69 -4.21 9.80
CA ASN A 89 0.43 -5.14 9.64
C ASN A 89 0.70 -5.48 8.16
N ILE A 90 -0.35 -5.71 7.35
CA ILE A 90 -0.18 -5.93 5.91
C ILE A 90 0.52 -4.74 5.24
N ARG A 91 0.09 -3.51 5.53
CA ARG A 91 0.70 -2.29 4.96
C ARG A 91 2.15 -2.09 5.38
N GLU A 92 2.48 -2.36 6.65
CA GLU A 92 3.85 -2.20 7.17
C GLU A 92 4.82 -3.16 6.49
N HIS A 93 4.42 -4.43 6.30
CA HIS A 93 5.26 -5.42 5.62
C HIS A 93 5.55 -5.04 4.15
N ASP A 94 4.57 -4.49 3.44
CA ASP A 94 4.77 -4.03 2.07
C ASP A 94 5.75 -2.85 2.01
N LEU A 95 5.62 -1.88 2.92
CA LEU A 95 6.49 -0.70 2.96
C LEU A 95 7.94 -1.05 3.30
N GLU A 96 8.16 -1.92 4.28
CA GLU A 96 9.51 -2.37 4.68
C GLU A 96 10.24 -3.04 3.50
N ALA A 97 9.54 -3.89 2.75
CA ALA A 97 10.08 -4.57 1.58
C ALA A 97 10.44 -3.57 0.47
N ILE A 98 9.57 -2.59 0.21
CA ILE A 98 9.80 -1.53 -0.77
C ILE A 98 11.01 -0.67 -0.35
N LEU A 99 11.07 -0.22 0.90
CA LEU A 99 12.18 0.60 1.40
C LEU A 99 13.51 -0.13 1.32
N ARG A 100 13.56 -1.41 1.71
CA ARG A 100 14.79 -2.22 1.58
C ARG A 100 15.24 -2.35 0.13
N ARG A 101 14.29 -2.49 -0.80
CA ARG A 101 14.60 -2.54 -2.22
C ARG A 101 15.18 -1.21 -2.69
N VAL A 102 14.50 -0.10 -2.42
CA VAL A 102 14.94 1.26 -2.80
C VAL A 102 16.31 1.57 -2.20
N ILE A 103 16.51 1.36 -0.89
CA ILE A 103 17.80 1.62 -0.23
C ILE A 103 18.93 0.77 -0.85
N ARG A 104 18.65 -0.49 -1.21
CA ARG A 104 19.65 -1.33 -1.88
C ARG A 104 19.99 -0.82 -3.28
N GLU A 105 18.98 -0.39 -4.03
CA GLU A 105 19.16 0.22 -5.35
C GLU A 105 19.99 1.51 -5.23
N GLU A 106 19.71 2.38 -4.27
CA GLU A 106 20.46 3.61 -4.02
C GLU A 106 21.90 3.35 -3.52
N LEU A 107 22.10 2.47 -2.54
CA LEU A 107 23.44 2.11 -2.05
C LEU A 107 24.30 1.47 -3.14
N ALA A 108 23.71 0.74 -4.08
CA ALA A 108 24.40 0.20 -5.23
C ALA A 108 24.71 1.26 -6.30
N ALA A 109 23.94 2.35 -6.37
CA ALA A 109 24.14 3.46 -7.30
C ALA A 109 25.21 4.47 -6.85
N VAL A 110 25.51 4.53 -5.55
CA VAL A 110 26.52 5.44 -4.96
C VAL A 110 27.95 4.89 -5.05
N ARG A 111 28.14 3.62 -5.45
CA ARG A 111 29.44 2.95 -5.59
C ARG A 111 29.96 2.97 -7.02
#